data_AF-A0A943N9M3-F1
#
_entry.id   AF-A0A943N9M3-F1
#
_cell.length_a   1.000
_cell.length_b   1.000
_cell.length_c   1.000
_cell.angle_alpha   90.00
_cell.angle_beta   90.00
_cell.angle_gamma   90.00
#
_symmetry.space_group_name_H-M   'P 1'
#
loop_
_entity.id
_entity.type
_entity.pdbx_description
1 polymer ?
#
loop_
_entity_poly.entity_id
_entity_poly.type
_entity_poly.pdbx_seq_one_letter_code
_entity_poly.pdbx_strand_id
1 'polypeptide(L)'
;IYTNPVYQTADGEVYLTSGHGISTSGVGAGALVSQKLTDSTTFTDSEGNAATSSASVNVHYVVAELPLGYTLIEMDANSREITRHEYAPGELPPEYAANDSTAYIIVEAHTASGSTYALYSAENTDIVTYAELKEKGVLTEKHTYVTFASNEADNA
;
A
#
# COMPACT_ATOMS: atom_id res chain seq x y z
N ILE A 1 7.77 14.58 -5.31
CA ILE A 1 8.27 13.35 -5.98
C ILE A 1 8.55 13.68 -7.44
N TYR A 2 9.75 13.41 -7.97
CA TYR A 2 10.03 13.63 -9.39
C TYR A 2 9.94 12.30 -10.15
N THR A 3 8.98 12.20 -11.07
CA THR A 3 8.80 11.07 -11.98
C THR A 3 9.34 11.44 -13.36
N ASN A 4 10.66 11.46 -13.48
CA ASN A 4 11.30 11.70 -14.79
C ASN A 4 11.28 10.39 -15.58
N PRO A 5 10.58 10.31 -16.72
CA PRO A 5 10.65 9.13 -17.57
C PRO A 5 12.08 8.98 -18.11
N VAL A 6 12.58 7.74 -18.03
CA VAL A 6 13.87 7.32 -18.55
C VAL A 6 13.59 6.52 -19.81
N TYR A 7 14.13 6.95 -20.94
CA TYR A 7 14.00 6.24 -22.21
C TYR A 7 15.34 5.62 -22.57
N GLN A 8 15.29 4.38 -23.07
CA GLN A 8 16.46 3.70 -23.61
C GLN A 8 16.25 3.43 -25.10
N THR A 9 17.20 3.82 -25.94
CA THR A 9 17.17 3.49 -27.37
C THR A 9 17.49 2.01 -27.58
N ALA A 10 17.21 1.49 -28.79
CA ALA A 10 17.61 0.14 -29.17
C ALA A 10 19.13 -0.09 -29.07
N ASP A 11 19.92 0.98 -29.19
CA ASP A 11 21.37 0.98 -29.11
C ASP A 11 21.89 1.08 -27.66
N GLY A 12 20.98 1.18 -26.69
CA GLY A 12 21.27 1.22 -25.26
C GLY A 12 21.48 2.60 -24.67
N GLU A 13 21.43 3.67 -25.47
CA GLU A 13 21.58 5.05 -25.02
C GLU A 13 20.39 5.46 -24.14
N VAL A 14 20.68 6.06 -22.99
CA VAL A 14 19.67 6.45 -22.00
C VAL A 14 19.49 7.96 -22.00
N TYR A 15 18.25 8.43 -22.17
CA TYR A 15 17.90 9.85 -22.13
C TYR A 15 16.83 10.13 -21.07
N LEU A 16 16.98 11.27 -20.39
CA LEU A 16 16.05 11.76 -19.39
C LEU A 16 15.23 12.91 -19.96
N THR A 17 13.91 12.80 -19.95
CA THR A 17 13.04 13.95 -20.22
C THR A 17 12.76 14.64 -18.90
N SER A 18 13.50 15.73 -18.64
CA SER A 18 13.31 16.56 -17.45
C SER A 18 12.02 17.38 -17.58
N GLY A 19 11.17 17.41 -16.55
CA GLY A 19 10.01 18.32 -16.50
C GLY A 19 8.71 17.71 -15.98
N HIS A 20 8.62 16.39 -15.82
CA HIS A 20 7.41 15.70 -15.34
C HIS A 20 7.41 15.50 -13.82
N GLY A 21 7.81 16.52 -13.05
CA GLY A 21 7.84 16.46 -11.59
C GLY A 21 6.46 16.61 -10.96
N ILE A 22 6.21 15.88 -9.87
CA ILE A 22 5.04 16.06 -9.01
C ILE A 22 5.50 16.78 -7.74
N SER A 23 5.15 18.07 -7.61
CA SER A 23 5.30 18.74 -6.32
C SER A 23 4.13 18.33 -5.41
N THR A 24 4.46 17.68 -4.30
CA THR A 24 3.49 17.25 -3.27
C THR A 24 3.56 18.16 -2.04
N SER A 25 4.04 19.40 -2.18
CA SER A 25 4.06 20.37 -1.08
C SER A 25 2.63 20.69 -0.62
N GLY A 26 2.26 20.26 0.59
CA GLY A 26 0.97 20.59 1.21
C GLY A 26 -0.14 19.53 1.04
N VAL A 27 0.12 18.37 0.44
CA VAL A 27 -0.83 17.24 0.47
C VAL A 27 -0.65 16.46 1.78
N GLY A 28 -1.76 16.29 2.51
CA GLY A 28 -1.80 15.53 3.77
C GLY A 28 -1.82 14.01 3.55
N ALA A 29 -1.72 13.26 4.65
CA ALA A 29 -1.90 11.81 4.64
C ALA A 29 -3.26 11.40 4.03
N GLY A 30 -3.29 10.29 3.30
CA GLY A 30 -4.43 9.79 2.54
C GLY A 30 -4.60 10.40 1.14
N ALA A 31 -3.78 11.38 0.75
CA ALA A 31 -3.86 11.98 -0.59
C ALA A 31 -3.39 10.99 -1.67
N LEU A 32 -4.28 10.68 -2.62
CA LEU A 32 -3.95 9.99 -3.86
C LEU A 32 -3.45 11.00 -4.90
N VAL A 33 -2.21 10.83 -5.35
CA VAL A 33 -1.60 11.63 -6.39
C VAL A 33 -1.34 10.74 -7.60
N SER A 34 -1.92 11.10 -8.74
CA SER A 34 -1.82 10.31 -9.97
C SER A 34 -1.17 11.11 -11.07
N GLN A 35 -0.31 10.47 -11.87
CA GLN A 35 0.27 11.05 -13.07
C GLN A 35 0.13 10.09 -14.24
N LYS A 36 -0.38 10.60 -15.35
CA LYS A 36 -0.40 9.90 -16.63
C LYS A 36 0.74 10.41 -17.50
N LEU A 37 1.64 9.52 -17.90
CA LEU A 37 2.65 9.74 -18.92
C LEU A 37 2.09 9.16 -20.22
N THR A 38 2.16 9.92 -21.31
CA THR A 38 1.76 9.46 -22.65
C THR A 38 2.84 9.87 -23.62
N ASP A 39 3.27 8.93 -24.44
CA ASP A 39 4.23 9.18 -25.51
C ASP A 39 3.70 8.58 -26.81
N SER A 40 4.02 9.21 -27.93
CA SER A 40 3.53 8.78 -29.24
C SER A 40 4.52 9.09 -30.35
N THR A 41 4.73 8.11 -31.23
CA THR A 41 5.61 8.22 -32.40
C THR A 41 4.77 8.06 -33.66
N THR A 42 4.90 9.01 -34.58
CA THR A 42 4.31 8.93 -35.91
C THR A 42 5.35 8.46 -36.92
N PHE A 43 5.00 7.46 -37.72
CA PHE A 43 5.84 6.87 -38.75
C PHE A 43 5.04 6.72 -40.05
N THR A 44 5.73 6.52 -41.16
CA THR A 44 5.09 6.17 -42.43
C THR A 44 5.04 4.65 -42.54
N ASP A 45 3.86 4.09 -42.77
CA ASP A 45 3.68 2.66 -42.94
C ASP A 45 4.17 2.17 -44.32
N SER A 46 4.09 0.86 -44.55
CA SER A 46 4.49 0.23 -45.81
C SER A 46 3.66 0.66 -47.02
N GLU A 47 2.49 1.27 -46.79
CA GLU A 47 1.55 1.73 -47.82
C GLU A 47 1.71 3.23 -48.11
N GLY A 48 2.61 3.91 -47.40
CA GLY A 48 2.89 5.34 -47.55
C GLY A 48 1.97 6.24 -46.71
N ASN A 49 1.15 5.68 -45.82
CA ASN A 49 0.27 6.45 -44.95
C ASN A 49 0.97 6.80 -43.63
N ALA A 50 0.58 7.93 -43.04
CA ALA A 50 1.02 8.27 -41.69
C ALA A 50 0.27 7.39 -40.67
N ALA A 51 1.01 6.66 -39.84
CA ALA A 51 0.52 5.86 -38.74
C ALA A 51 1.14 6.35 -37.42
N THR A 52 0.37 6.31 -36.34
CA THR A 52 0.83 6.73 -35.00
C THR A 52 0.75 5.56 -34.05
N SER A 53 1.87 5.26 -33.37
CA SER A 53 1.91 4.36 -32.22
C SER A 53 1.96 5.20 -30.94
N SER A 54 1.20 4.83 -29.92
CA SER A 54 1.20 5.53 -28.63
C SER A 54 1.26 4.56 -27.46
N ALA A 55 2.00 4.92 -26.43
CA ALA A 55 2.05 4.22 -25.15
C ALA A 55 1.66 5.18 -24.03
N SER A 56 1.01 4.66 -22.99
CA SER A 56 0.70 5.45 -21.80
C SER A 56 0.88 4.66 -20.53
N VAL A 57 1.44 5.31 -19.51
CA VAL A 57 1.66 4.78 -18.18
C VAL A 57 0.93 5.67 -17.17
N ASN A 58 0.18 5.08 -16.26
CA ASN A 58 -0.39 5.80 -15.11
C ASN A 58 0.37 5.37 -13.85
N VAL A 59 0.79 6.35 -13.06
CA VAL A 59 1.50 6.15 -11.80
C VAL A 59 0.66 6.75 -10.68
N HIS A 60 0.44 5.99 -9.62
CA HIS A 60 -0.34 6.38 -8.45
C HIS A 60 0.54 6.37 -7.20
N TYR A 61 0.45 7.43 -6.40
CA TYR A 61 1.13 7.58 -5.11
C TYR A 61 0.09 7.85 -4.04
N VAL A 62 0.20 7.18 -2.91
CA VAL A 62 -0.56 7.52 -1.70
C VAL A 62 0.40 8.15 -0.71
N VAL A 63 0.11 9.37 -0.27
CA VAL A 63 0.86 10.00 0.82
C VAL A 63 0.34 9.42 2.13
N ALA A 64 1.21 8.87 2.97
CA ALA A 64 0.85 8.42 4.30
C ALA A 64 1.87 8.95 5.31
N GLU A 65 1.44 9.08 6.57
CA GLU A 65 2.37 9.37 7.66
C GLU A 65 3.22 8.13 7.97
N LEU A 66 4.46 8.37 8.41
CA LEU A 66 5.34 7.32 8.86
C LEU A 66 4.75 6.69 10.14
N PRO A 67 4.43 5.39 10.15
CA PRO A 67 3.96 4.72 11.35
C PRO A 67 5.10 4.65 12.39
N LEU A 68 4.75 4.93 13.64
CA LEU A 68 5.63 4.82 14.81
C LEU A 68 5.53 3.44 15.46
N GLY A 69 4.43 2.72 15.23
CA GLY A 69 4.19 1.38 15.73
C GLY A 69 2.74 0.94 15.51
N TYR A 70 2.47 -0.31 15.84
CA TYR A 70 1.13 -0.90 15.76
C TYR A 70 0.76 -1.58 17.07
N THR A 71 -0.52 -1.53 17.43
CA THR A 71 -1.08 -2.32 18.52
C THR A 71 -2.17 -3.21 17.97
N LEU A 72 -1.99 -4.52 18.11
CA LEU A 72 -2.96 -5.53 17.73
C LEU A 72 -3.73 -5.95 18.98
N ILE A 73 -5.04 -5.78 18.96
CA ILE A 73 -5.93 -6.04 20.10
C ILE A 73 -6.95 -7.08 19.67
N GLU A 74 -6.94 -8.25 20.30
CA GLU A 74 -7.95 -9.28 20.09
C GLU A 74 -9.16 -9.04 20.98
N MET A 75 -10.35 -9.15 20.40
CA MET A 75 -11.62 -8.85 21.08
C MET A 75 -12.55 -10.05 21.00
N ASP A 76 -13.23 -10.35 22.10
CA ASP A 76 -14.30 -11.35 22.13
C ASP A 76 -15.61 -10.82 21.49
N ALA A 77 -16.60 -11.69 21.33
CA ALA A 77 -17.89 -11.35 20.74
C ALA A 77 -18.70 -10.30 21.56
N ASN A 78 -18.33 -10.06 22.82
CA ASN A 78 -18.92 -9.06 23.70
C ASN A 78 -18.08 -7.77 23.76
N SER A 79 -17.13 -7.60 22.83
CA SER A 79 -16.21 -6.46 22.77
C SER A 79 -15.33 -6.31 24.01
N ARG A 80 -14.92 -7.42 24.63
CA ARG A 80 -13.92 -7.45 25.70
C ARG A 80 -12.57 -7.81 25.12
N GLU A 81 -11.55 -7.08 25.54
CA GLU A 81 -10.16 -7.36 25.18
C GLU A 81 -9.73 -8.72 25.74
N ILE A 82 -9.22 -9.57 24.86
CA ILE A 82 -8.62 -10.87 25.18
C ILE A 82 -7.10 -10.70 25.32
N THR A 83 -6.47 -10.13 24.30
CA THR A 83 -5.02 -9.87 24.27
C THR A 83 -4.70 -8.54 23.60
N ARG A 84 -3.50 -8.02 23.89
CA ARG A 84 -2.92 -6.82 23.29
C ARG A 84 -1.44 -7.02 23.08
N HIS A 85 -0.97 -6.75 21.86
CA HIS A 85 0.43 -6.83 21.50
C HIS A 85 0.86 -5.57 20.75
N GLU A 86 2.03 -5.05 21.12
CA GLU A 86 2.66 -3.92 20.45
C GLU A 86 3.76 -4.42 19.51
N TYR A 87 3.86 -3.82 18.34
CA TYR A 87 4.84 -4.16 17.31
C TYR A 87 5.49 -2.89 16.78
N ALA A 88 6.80 -2.93 16.57
CA ALA A 88 7.46 -1.89 15.81
C ALA A 88 7.04 -1.96 14.32
N PRO A 89 7.20 -0.87 13.55
CA PRO A 89 6.87 -0.87 12.13
C PRO A 89 7.60 -1.99 11.37
N GLY A 90 6.82 -2.85 10.72
CA GLY A 90 7.35 -3.97 9.93
C GLY A 90 7.68 -5.24 10.72
N GLU A 91 7.39 -5.28 12.02
CA GLU A 91 7.60 -6.45 12.88
C GLU A 91 6.34 -7.31 13.09
N LEU A 92 5.17 -6.88 12.60
CA LEU A 92 4.00 -7.75 12.56
C LEU A 92 4.35 -9.03 11.79
N PRO A 93 4.08 -10.23 12.34
CA PRO A 93 4.41 -11.48 11.67
C PRO A 93 3.56 -11.67 10.41
N PRO A 94 4.05 -12.36 9.37
CA PRO A 94 3.28 -12.57 8.14
C PRO A 94 2.03 -13.47 8.33
N GLU A 95 2.02 -14.26 9.39
CA GLU A 95 0.90 -15.12 9.78
C GLU A 95 0.59 -14.88 11.26
N TYR A 96 -0.68 -14.81 11.62
CA TYR A 96 -1.14 -14.62 12.99
C TYR A 96 -2.31 -15.56 13.30
N ALA A 97 -2.14 -16.43 14.30
CA ALA A 97 -3.22 -17.27 14.80
C ALA A 97 -3.94 -16.53 15.94
N ALA A 98 -5.19 -16.18 15.73
CA ALA A 98 -6.01 -15.57 16.77
C ALA A 98 -6.38 -16.60 17.85
N ASN A 99 -6.67 -16.14 19.06
CA ASN A 99 -7.20 -16.99 20.10
C ASN A 99 -8.56 -17.58 19.70
N ASP A 100 -8.88 -18.77 20.21
CA ASP A 100 -10.13 -19.48 19.90
C ASP A 100 -11.39 -18.68 20.24
N SER A 101 -11.30 -17.75 21.19
CA SER A 101 -12.42 -16.89 21.62
C SER A 101 -12.48 -15.54 20.89
N THR A 102 -11.54 -15.27 19.97
CA THR A 102 -11.44 -13.99 19.28
C THR A 102 -12.49 -13.89 18.19
N ALA A 103 -13.39 -12.92 18.34
CA ALA A 103 -14.42 -12.61 17.34
C ALA A 103 -13.91 -11.63 16.28
N TYR A 104 -13.07 -10.67 16.69
CA TYR A 104 -12.47 -9.69 15.80
C TYR A 104 -11.19 -9.11 16.41
N ILE A 105 -10.37 -8.47 15.57
CA ILE A 105 -9.12 -7.81 15.94
C ILE A 105 -9.24 -6.33 15.60
N ILE A 106 -8.77 -5.48 16.52
CA ILE A 106 -8.53 -4.05 16.24
C ILE A 106 -7.03 -3.86 16.07
N VAL A 107 -6.64 -3.31 14.93
CA VAL A 107 -5.27 -2.84 14.70
C VAL A 107 -5.26 -1.32 14.85
N GLU A 108 -4.55 -0.84 15.85
CA GLU A 108 -4.24 0.57 16.05
C GLU A 108 -2.89 0.88 15.41
N ALA A 109 -2.86 1.86 14.50
CA ALA A 109 -1.63 2.38 13.92
C ALA A 109 -1.31 3.73 14.55
N HIS A 110 -0.12 3.87 15.13
CA HIS A 110 0.34 5.08 15.80
C HIS A 110 1.15 5.94 14.83
N THR A 111 0.80 7.21 14.71
CA THR A 111 1.51 8.18 13.87
C THR A 111 1.77 9.47 14.66
N ALA A 112 2.52 10.41 14.08
CA ALA A 112 2.82 11.68 14.74
C ALA A 112 1.57 12.54 14.94
N SER A 113 0.57 12.41 14.06
CA SER A 113 -0.71 13.12 14.15
C SER A 113 -1.74 12.44 15.06
N GLY A 114 -1.53 11.19 15.46
CA GLY A 114 -2.41 10.41 16.32
C GLY A 114 -2.57 8.96 15.88
N SER A 115 -3.56 8.28 16.46
CA SER A 115 -3.85 6.88 16.15
C SER A 115 -4.99 6.72 15.14
N THR A 116 -4.88 5.73 14.26
CA THR A 116 -5.98 5.25 13.42
C THR A 116 -6.32 3.81 13.76
N TYR A 117 -7.57 3.39 13.58
CA TYR A 117 -8.05 2.06 13.95
C TYR A 117 -8.65 1.35 12.75
N ALA A 118 -8.29 0.08 12.56
CA ALA A 118 -8.87 -0.81 11.56
C ALA A 118 -9.38 -2.09 12.24
N LEU A 119 -10.50 -2.63 11.77
CA LEU A 119 -11.12 -3.83 12.31
C LEU A 119 -11.01 -4.99 11.31
N TYR A 120 -10.62 -6.14 11.82
CA TYR A 120 -10.42 -7.38 11.06
C TYR A 120 -11.21 -8.51 11.72
N SER A 121 -11.78 -9.40 10.91
CA SER A 121 -12.60 -10.52 11.36
C SER A 121 -12.45 -11.69 10.38
N ALA A 122 -13.18 -12.77 10.58
CA ALA A 122 -13.17 -13.90 9.65
C ALA A 122 -13.53 -13.52 8.19
N GLU A 123 -14.23 -12.40 7.98
CA GLU A 123 -14.59 -11.87 6.66
C GLU A 123 -13.47 -11.02 6.02
N ASN A 124 -12.51 -10.56 6.82
CA ASN A 124 -11.38 -9.74 6.38
C ASN A 124 -10.13 -10.09 7.21
N THR A 125 -9.33 -10.99 6.66
CA THR A 125 -8.20 -11.62 7.37
C THR A 125 -6.84 -11.09 6.95
N ASP A 126 -6.75 -10.19 5.98
CA ASP A 126 -5.50 -9.61 5.51
C ASP A 126 -5.26 -8.27 6.21
N ILE A 127 -4.46 -8.29 7.28
CA ILE A 127 -4.01 -7.08 7.96
C ILE A 127 -2.92 -6.43 7.11
N VAL A 128 -3.20 -5.21 6.66
CA VAL A 128 -2.26 -4.39 5.91
C VAL A 128 -1.65 -3.34 6.81
N THR A 129 -0.33 -3.36 6.93
CA THR A 129 0.46 -2.36 7.66
C THR A 129 1.56 -1.79 6.76
N TYR A 130 2.16 -0.69 7.21
CA TYR A 130 3.24 -0.01 6.51
C TYR A 130 4.52 0.02 7.34
N ALA A 131 5.67 -0.04 6.67
CA ALA A 131 6.98 0.12 7.28
C ALA A 131 7.90 0.96 6.37
N GLU A 132 8.83 1.72 6.93
CA GLU A 132 9.79 2.48 6.13
C GLU A 132 10.70 1.53 5.35
N LEU A 133 10.75 1.69 4.02
CA LEU A 133 11.81 1.09 3.22
C LEU A 133 13.10 1.85 3.54
N LYS A 134 14.24 1.16 3.67
CA LYS A 134 15.54 1.75 4.10
C LYS A 134 15.97 3.03 3.34
N GLU A 135 15.34 3.33 2.21
CA GLU A 135 15.43 4.60 1.50
C GLU A 135 14.36 5.59 2.01
N LYS A 136 14.83 6.64 2.70
CA LYS A 136 13.99 7.63 3.40
C LYS A 136 12.93 8.24 2.48
N GLY A 137 11.66 7.89 2.71
CA GLY A 137 10.51 8.51 2.05
C GLY A 137 9.60 7.57 1.26
N VAL A 138 9.88 6.26 1.21
CA VAL A 138 8.96 5.26 0.65
C VAL A 138 8.54 4.29 1.76
N LEU A 139 7.23 4.09 1.90
CA LEU A 139 6.69 3.05 2.77
C LEU A 139 6.46 1.79 1.95
N THR A 140 6.79 0.65 2.54
CA THR A 140 6.45 -0.66 2.00
C THR A 140 5.23 -1.21 2.71
N GLU A 141 4.34 -1.82 1.94
CA GLU A 141 3.18 -2.54 2.46
C GLU A 141 3.62 -3.90 3.04
N LYS A 142 3.00 -4.28 4.14
CA LYS A 142 3.23 -5.53 4.86
C LYS A 142 1.89 -6.18 5.14
N HIS A 143 1.80 -7.46 4.78
CA HIS A 143 0.61 -8.27 4.97
C HIS A 143 0.80 -9.24 6.14
N THR A 144 -0.23 -9.35 6.96
CA THR A 144 -0.36 -10.37 8.01
C THR A 144 -1.68 -11.08 7.82
N TYR A 145 -1.62 -12.37 7.49
CA TYR A 145 -2.80 -13.20 7.31
C TYR A 145 -3.23 -13.80 8.64
N VAL A 146 -4.46 -13.48 9.04
CA VAL A 146 -5.04 -13.93 10.32
C VAL A 146 -5.85 -15.20 10.12
N THR A 147 -5.61 -16.20 10.96
CA THR A 147 -6.49 -17.36 11.09
C THR A 147 -7.34 -17.20 12.33
N PHE A 148 -8.64 -17.06 12.15
CA PHE A 148 -9.64 -17.11 13.23
C PHE A 148 -10.08 -18.56 13.43
N ALA A 149 -10.42 -18.94 14.66
CA ALA A 149 -11.02 -20.24 14.90
C ALA A 149 -12.37 -20.37 14.17
N SER A 150 -12.60 -21.51 13.53
CA SER A 150 -13.86 -21.82 12.89
C SER A 150 -14.96 -21.89 13.93
N ASN A 151 -16.03 -21.10 13.79
CA ASN A 151 -17.24 -21.28 14.58
C ASN A 151 -18.00 -22.55 14.12
N GLU A 152 -17.45 -23.75 14.31
CA GLU A 152 -18.18 -25.02 14.14
C GLU A 152 -19.00 -25.35 15.40
N ALA A 153 -19.84 -24.42 15.86
CA ALA A 153 -20.68 -24.62 17.05
C ALA A 153 -22.17 -24.31 16.84
N ASP A 154 -22.65 -24.21 15.60
CA ASP A 154 -24.09 -24.10 15.29
C ASP A 154 -24.49 -25.12 14.21
N ASN A 155 -24.51 -26.41 14.60
CA ASN A 155 -25.32 -27.46 13.96
C ASN A 155 -25.29 -28.73 14.85
N ALA A 156 -25.98 -28.67 15.99
CA ALA A 156 -26.33 -29.84 16.81
C ALA A 156 -27.80 -29.77 17.22
#